data_AF-A0A3N5G6B7-F1
#
_entry.id   AF-A0A3N5G6B7-F1
#
_cell.length_a   1.000
_cell.length_b   1.000
_cell.length_c   1.000
_cell.angle_alpha   90.00
_cell.angle_beta   90.00
_cell.angle_gamma   90.00
#
_symmetry.space_group_name_H-M   'P 1'
#
loop_
_entity.id
_entity.type
_entity.pdbx_description
1 polymer ?
#
loop_
_entity_poly.entity_id
_entity_poly.type
_entity_poly.pdbx_seq_one_letter_code
_entity_poly.pdbx_strand_id
1 'polypeptide(L)'
;MIDRPKLSGMNRLLLAFVNSWQGFKGAFREEAAFRQEVALATVLLPLGAWLGKTPVEKALLIGSVLLVLIVELLNTGIGQALA
;
A
#
# COMPACT_ATOMS: atom_id res chain seq x y z
N MET A 1 -33.78 -13.46 2.20
CA MET A 1 -32.32 -13.41 2.06
C MET A 1 -32.01 -12.51 0.90
N ILE A 2 -31.36 -11.37 1.11
CA ILE A 2 -30.97 -10.47 0.01
C ILE A 2 -29.73 -11.09 -0.62
N ASP A 3 -29.89 -11.76 -1.78
CA ASP A 3 -28.76 -12.21 -2.58
C ASP A 3 -28.03 -10.97 -3.11
N ARG A 4 -26.98 -10.56 -2.42
CA ARG A 4 -26.04 -9.57 -2.93
C ARG A 4 -25.42 -10.18 -4.19
N PRO A 5 -25.51 -9.55 -5.36
CA PRO A 5 -24.89 -10.10 -6.56
C PRO A 5 -23.40 -10.33 -6.27
N LYS A 6 -22.95 -11.58 -6.33
CA LYS A 6 -21.53 -11.92 -6.24
C LYS A 6 -20.85 -11.25 -7.44
N LEU A 7 -20.14 -10.15 -7.18
CA LEU A 7 -19.27 -9.54 -8.17
C LEU A 7 -18.24 -10.60 -8.59
N SER A 8 -18.38 -11.10 -9.82
CA SER A 8 -17.55 -12.14 -10.42
C SER A 8 -16.39 -11.50 -11.18
N GLY A 9 -15.23 -12.16 -11.16
CA GLY A 9 -14.09 -11.84 -12.02
C GLY A 9 -13.53 -10.41 -11.85
N MET A 10 -13.39 -9.70 -12.97
CA MET A 10 -12.71 -8.40 -13.08
C MET A 10 -13.35 -7.32 -12.19
N ASN A 11 -14.67 -7.32 -12.04
CA ASN A 11 -15.37 -6.30 -11.26
C ASN A 11 -15.00 -6.37 -9.76
N ARG A 12 -14.68 -7.55 -9.25
CA ARG A 12 -14.21 -7.72 -7.86
C ARG A 12 -12.79 -7.20 -7.68
N LEU A 13 -11.91 -7.43 -8.66
CA LEU A 13 -10.54 -6.88 -8.64
C LEU A 13 -10.56 -5.35 -8.69
N LEU A 14 -11.40 -4.77 -9.56
CA LEU A 14 -11.58 -3.32 -9.63
C LEU A 14 -12.10 -2.75 -8.32
N LEU A 15 -13.10 -3.39 -7.70
CA LEU A 15 -13.62 -2.95 -6.41
C LEU A 15 -12.54 -3.03 -5.30
N ALA A 16 -11.77 -4.12 -5.27
CA ALA A 16 -10.67 -4.26 -4.31
C ALA A 16 -9.59 -3.20 -4.52
N PHE A 17 -9.25 -2.88 -5.78
CA PHE A 17 -8.33 -1.81 -6.11
C PHE A 17 -8.85 -0.43 -5.67
N VAL A 18 -10.12 -0.13 -5.97
CA VAL A 18 -10.77 1.13 -5.55
C VAL A 18 -10.78 1.25 -4.03
N ASN A 19 -11.10 0.18 -3.30
CA ASN A 19 -11.05 0.19 -1.84
C ASN A 19 -9.62 0.40 -1.32
N SER A 20 -8.62 -0.25 -1.92
CA SER A 20 -7.21 -0.06 -1.56
C SER A 20 -6.75 1.38 -1.80
N TRP A 21 -7.17 1.96 -2.92
CA TRP A 21 -6.87 3.35 -3.29
C TRP A 21 -7.51 4.35 -2.32
N GLN A 22 -8.74 4.11 -1.88
CA GLN A 22 -9.40 4.96 -0.89
C GLN A 22 -8.65 4.94 0.45
N GLY A 23 -8.23 3.76 0.93
CA GLY A 23 -7.42 3.65 2.15
C GLY A 23 -6.08 4.38 2.03
N PHE A 24 -5.37 4.17 0.93
CA PHE A 24 -4.11 4.87 0.64
C PHE A 24 -4.27 6.39 0.62
N LYS A 25 -5.31 6.89 -0.07
CA LYS A 25 -5.58 8.33 -0.17
C LYS A 25 -5.97 8.93 1.18
N GLY A 26 -6.70 8.18 2.01
CA GLY A 26 -7.03 8.57 3.38
C GLY A 26 -5.78 8.77 4.22
N ALA A 27 -4.93 7.74 4.31
CA ALA A 27 -3.68 7.81 5.06
C ALA A 27 -2.76 8.95 4.56
N PHE A 28 -2.65 9.15 3.25
CA PHE A 28 -1.85 10.24 2.67
C PHE A 28 -2.34 11.64 3.07
N ARG A 29 -3.64 11.83 3.19
CA ARG A 29 -4.21 13.13 3.55
C ARG A 29 -4.09 13.42 5.05
N GLU A 30 -4.46 12.44 5.87
CA GLU A 30 -4.61 12.64 7.31
C GLU A 30 -3.26 12.54 8.04
N GLU A 31 -2.33 11.69 7.58
CA GLU A 31 -1.11 11.37 8.33
C GLU A 31 0.16 12.01 7.74
N ALA A 32 0.78 12.87 8.53
CA ALA A 32 2.04 13.53 8.13
C ALA A 32 3.20 12.54 8.01
N ALA A 33 3.27 11.55 8.90
CA ALA A 33 4.28 10.49 8.88
C ALA A 33 4.19 9.67 7.59
N PHE A 34 2.99 9.21 7.23
CA PHE A 34 2.78 8.44 6.00
C PHE A 34 3.19 9.21 4.73
N ARG A 35 2.98 10.53 4.67
CA ARG A 35 3.49 11.34 3.54
C ARG A 35 5.02 11.34 3.45
N GLN A 36 5.72 11.38 4.58
CA GLN A 36 7.18 11.31 4.61
C GLN A 36 7.66 9.95 4.13
N GLU A 37 7.03 8.87 4.56
CA GLU A 37 7.34 7.53 4.08
C GLU A 37 7.12 7.36 2.59
N VAL A 38 6.02 7.89 2.04
CA VAL A 38 5.75 7.88 0.59
C VAL A 38 6.79 8.71 -0.19
N ALA A 39 7.20 9.87 0.35
CA ALA A 39 8.26 10.67 -0.24
C ALA A 39 9.60 9.91 -0.26
N LEU A 40 9.94 9.23 0.84
CA LEU A 40 11.12 8.36 0.91
C LEU A 40 11.01 7.19 -0.07
N ALA A 41 9.86 6.52 -0.13
CA ALA A 41 9.63 5.42 -1.04
C ALA A 41 9.77 5.81 -2.51
N THR A 42 9.37 7.04 -2.88
CA THR A 42 9.54 7.58 -4.23
C THR A 42 11.00 7.64 -4.66
N VAL A 43 11.92 7.82 -3.71
CA VAL A 43 13.37 7.82 -3.96
C VAL A 43 13.97 6.41 -3.80
N LEU A 44 13.58 5.69 -2.74
CA LEU A 44 14.15 4.40 -2.39
C LEU A 44 13.74 3.28 -3.35
N LEU A 45 12.54 3.32 -3.93
CA LEU A 45 12.10 2.29 -4.89
C LEU A 45 12.93 2.31 -6.18
N PRO A 46 13.12 3.48 -6.86
CA PRO A 46 14.06 3.56 -7.99
C PRO A 46 15.49 3.19 -7.60
N LEU A 47 15.97 3.65 -6.44
CA LEU A 47 17.32 3.31 -5.96
C LEU A 47 17.47 1.81 -5.72
N GLY A 48 16.47 1.16 -5.13
CA GLY A 48 16.46 -0.29 -4.90
C GLY A 48 16.50 -1.08 -6.21
N ALA A 49 15.76 -0.62 -7.23
CA ALA A 49 15.76 -1.21 -8.56
C ALA A 49 17.10 -1.02 -9.30
N TRP A 50 17.77 0.12 -9.06
CA TRP A 50 19.04 0.47 -9.69
C TRP A 50 20.27 -0.15 -9.02
N LEU A 51 20.32 -0.16 -7.68
CA LEU A 51 21.46 -0.64 -6.88
C LEU A 51 21.51 -2.15 -6.73
N GLY A 52 20.35 -2.83 -6.73
CA GLY A 52 20.30 -4.28 -6.63
C GLY A 52 20.95 -4.93 -7.85
N LYS A 53 21.95 -5.78 -7.64
CA LYS A 53 22.70 -6.47 -8.70
C LYS A 53 22.03 -7.78 -9.10
N THR A 54 21.35 -8.41 -8.16
CA THR A 54 20.59 -9.65 -8.38
C THR A 54 19.09 -9.43 -8.24
N PRO A 55 18.24 -10.30 -8.84
CA PRO A 55 16.79 -10.24 -8.64
C PRO A 55 16.39 -10.31 -7.15
N VAL A 56 17.11 -11.10 -6.36
CA VAL A 56 16.87 -11.25 -4.92
C VAL A 56 17.20 -9.96 -4.18
N GLU A 57 18.33 -9.33 -4.46
CA GLU A 57 18.69 -8.03 -3.87
C GLU A 57 17.65 -6.95 -4.20
N LYS A 58 17.20 -6.87 -5.46
CA LYS A 58 16.15 -5.93 -5.86
C LYS A 58 14.84 -6.20 -5.11
N ALA A 59 14.45 -7.48 -5.00
CA ALA A 59 13.25 -7.88 -4.29
C ALA A 59 13.33 -7.52 -2.79
N LEU A 60 14.50 -7.66 -2.15
CA LEU A 60 14.69 -7.28 -0.75
C LEU A 60 14.66 -5.75 -0.57
N LEU A 61 15.34 -4.99 -1.43
CA LEU A 61 15.35 -3.52 -1.36
C LEU A 61 13.97 -2.93 -1.60
N ILE A 62 13.28 -3.36 -2.67
CA ILE A 62 11.92 -2.90 -2.97
C ILE A 62 10.93 -3.42 -1.93
N GLY A 63 11.02 -4.70 -1.58
CA GLY A 63 10.11 -5.36 -0.66
C GLY A 63 10.15 -4.77 0.74
N SER A 64 11.33 -4.40 1.24
CA SER A 64 11.46 -3.74 2.55
C SER A 64 10.76 -2.37 2.59
N VAL A 65 10.93 -1.55 1.55
CA VAL A 65 10.25 -0.25 1.44
C VAL A 65 8.73 -0.42 1.39
N LEU A 66 8.25 -1.39 0.60
CA LEU A 66 6.82 -1.70 0.52
C LEU A 66 6.28 -2.23 1.85
N LEU A 67 7.04 -3.05 2.57
CA LEU A 67 6.64 -3.59 3.86
C LEU A 67 6.42 -2.48 4.90
N VAL A 68 7.30 -1.48 4.94
CA VAL A 68 7.14 -0.32 5.85
C VAL A 68 5.83 0.40 5.55
N LEU A 69 5.56 0.74 4.28
CA LEU A 69 4.30 1.40 3.88
C LEU A 69 3.06 0.56 4.21
N ILE A 70 3.13 -0.77 4.04
CA ILE A 70 2.04 -1.67 4.40
C ILE A 70 1.81 -1.65 5.91
N VAL A 71 2.88 -1.74 6.71
CA VAL A 71 2.78 -1.72 8.19
C VAL A 71 2.20 -0.40 8.67
N GLU A 72 2.60 0.72 8.08
CA GLU A 72 2.05 2.04 8.44
C GLU A 72 0.56 2.15 8.08
N LEU A 73 0.16 1.70 6.88
CA LEU A 73 -1.27 1.65 6.50
C LEU A 73 -2.10 0.77 7.44
N LEU A 74 -1.54 -0.37 7.89
CA LEU A 74 -2.19 -1.23 8.87
C LEU A 74 -2.28 -0.54 10.24
N ASN A 75 -1.22 0.12 10.68
CA ASN A 75 -1.18 0.87 11.93
C ASN A 75 -2.24 1.98 11.95
N THR A 76 -2.28 2.83 10.92
CA THR A 76 -3.26 3.91 10.81
C THR A 76 -4.68 3.38 10.65
N GLY A 77 -4.87 2.32 9.85
CA GLY A 77 -6.18 1.72 9.61
C GLY A 77 -6.79 1.06 10.85
N ILE A 78 -5.97 0.33 11.61
CA ILE A 78 -6.39 -0.26 12.90
C ILE A 78 -6.69 0.86 13.91
N GLY A 79 -5.84 1.89 13.97
CA GLY A 79 -6.05 3.05 14.84
C GLY A 79 -7.40 3.73 14.57
N GLN A 80 -7.73 4.00 13.29
CA GLN A 80 -9.01 4.60 12.90
C GLN A 80 -10.21 3.68 13.13
N ALA A 81 -10.05 2.36 13.04
CA ALA A 81 -11.14 1.41 13.30
C ALA A 81 -11.48 1.28 14.79
N LEU A 82 -10.54 1.65 15.68
CA LEU A 82 -10.70 1.59 17.14
C LEU A 82 -11.03 2.95 17.78
N ALA A 83 -10.98 4.04 17.02
CA ALA A 83 -11.33 5.40 17.42
C ALA A 83 -12.81 5.71 17.18
#